data_AF-A0A165YYS2-F1
#
_entry.id   AF-A0A165YYS2-F1
#
_cell.length_a   1.000
_cell.length_b   1.000
_cell.length_c   1.000
_cell.angle_alpha   90.00
_cell.angle_beta   90.00
_cell.angle_gamma   90.00
#
_symmetry.space_group_name_H-M   'P 1'
#
loop_
_entity.id
_entity.type
_entity.pdbx_description
1 polymer ?
#
loop_
_entity_poly.entity_id
_entity_poly.type
_entity_poly.pdbx_seq_one_letter_code
_entity_poly.pdbx_strand_id
1 'polypeptide(L)'
;MDPAQVSKILGILGRTHVIRCTHFAGAVLFLWEHIITSQEEFDVIWKSNWSSGKVLFLLQRYLVWPELIGALYADMGSLTGFQCRAIFAYHIFTTSATISMAHAILLMRTWALWRSNKCVVLALPVALTMFVVFIAYSTSRYVSGTTFVPAKSLSPLLSGCA
;
A
#
# COMPACT_ATOMS: atom_id res chain seq x y z
N MET A 1 -7.66 -34.81 16.81
CA MET A 1 -7.79 -33.42 16.34
C MET A 1 -9.22 -33.00 16.60
N ASP A 2 -9.43 -32.01 17.47
CA ASP A 2 -10.78 -31.59 17.80
C ASP A 2 -11.46 -30.97 16.56
N PRO A 3 -12.72 -31.31 16.26
CA PRO A 3 -13.42 -30.79 15.08
C PRO A 3 -13.49 -29.25 15.07
N ALA A 4 -13.51 -28.64 16.25
CA ALA A 4 -13.44 -27.20 16.42
C ALA A 4 -12.10 -26.60 15.93
N GLN A 5 -10.96 -27.25 16.21
CA GLN A 5 -9.66 -26.79 15.75
C GLN A 5 -9.52 -26.88 14.23
N VAL A 6 -10.03 -27.95 13.62
CA VAL A 6 -9.98 -28.16 12.17
C VAL A 6 -10.76 -27.06 11.43
N SER A 7 -11.96 -26.71 11.91
CA SER A 7 -12.77 -25.64 11.31
C SER A 7 -12.07 -24.27 11.33
N LYS A 8 -11.38 -23.97 12.42
CA LYS A 8 -10.63 -22.71 12.58
C LYS A 8 -9.43 -22.65 11.62
N ILE A 9 -8.70 -23.75 11.49
CA ILE A 9 -7.56 -23.86 10.55
C ILE A 9 -8.02 -23.71 9.11
N LEU A 10 -9.11 -24.37 8.72
CA LEU A 10 -9.69 -24.24 7.37
C LEU A 10 -10.13 -22.81 7.07
N GLY A 11 -10.74 -22.13 8.05
CA GLY A 11 -11.13 -20.72 7.91
C GLY A 11 -9.93 -19.78 7.71
N ILE A 12 -8.84 -19.99 8.45
CA ILE A 12 -7.60 -19.22 8.29
C ILE A 12 -6.99 -19.51 6.92
N LEU A 13 -6.87 -20.79 6.55
CA LEU A 13 -6.28 -21.20 5.28
C LEU A 13 -7.02 -20.62 4.07
N GLY A 14 -8.35 -20.62 4.11
CA GLY A 14 -9.18 -20.02 3.05
C GLY A 14 -8.93 -18.52 2.90
N ARG A 15 -8.83 -17.79 4.01
CA ARG A 15 -8.53 -16.34 3.98
C ARG A 15 -7.12 -16.08 3.43
N THR A 16 -6.12 -16.80 3.93
CA THR A 16 -4.74 -16.65 3.45
C THR A 16 -4.62 -16.99 1.97
N HIS A 17 -5.32 -18.02 1.49
CA HIS A 17 -5.32 -18.38 0.08
C HIS A 17 -5.89 -17.25 -0.80
N VAL A 18 -7.03 -16.67 -0.41
CA VAL A 18 -7.63 -15.55 -1.14
C VAL A 18 -6.68 -14.35 -1.18
N ILE A 19 -6.09 -13.97 -0.04
CA ILE A 19 -5.14 -12.87 0.05
C ILE A 19 -3.96 -13.08 -0.91
N ARG A 20 -3.35 -14.27 -0.88
CA ARG A 20 -2.24 -14.64 -1.76
C ARG A 20 -2.64 -14.53 -3.23
N CYS A 21 -3.79 -15.11 -3.62
CA CYS A 21 -4.29 -14.99 -4.99
C CYS A 21 -4.49 -13.53 -5.40
N THR A 22 -5.02 -12.68 -4.52
CA THR A 22 -5.18 -11.25 -4.78
C THR A 22 -3.83 -10.55 -4.95
N HIS A 23 -2.84 -10.84 -4.11
CA HIS A 23 -1.50 -10.28 -4.26
C HIS A 23 -0.84 -10.70 -5.57
N PHE A 24 -0.92 -11.98 -5.96
CA PHE A 24 -0.38 -12.46 -7.24
C PHE A 24 -1.10 -11.83 -8.44
N ALA A 25 -2.43 -11.76 -8.43
CA ALA A 25 -3.19 -11.11 -9.50
C ALA A 25 -2.86 -9.62 -9.60
N GLY A 26 -2.77 -8.93 -8.46
CA GLY A 26 -2.35 -7.54 -8.37
C GLY A 26 -0.92 -7.32 -8.87
N ALA A 27 0.01 -8.24 -8.58
CA ALA A 27 1.38 -8.21 -9.08
C ALA A 27 1.43 -8.24 -10.61
N VAL A 28 0.69 -9.18 -11.22
CA VAL A 28 0.65 -9.34 -12.67
C VAL A 28 0.05 -8.11 -13.34
N LEU A 29 -1.07 -7.60 -12.80
CA LEU A 29 -1.70 -6.38 -13.30
C LEU A 29 -0.77 -5.17 -13.18
N PHE A 30 -0.12 -5.01 -12.03
CA PHE A 30 0.83 -3.92 -11.81
C PHE A 30 1.99 -3.97 -12.80
N LEU A 31 2.60 -5.15 -12.99
CA LEU A 31 3.69 -5.32 -13.95
C LEU A 31 3.24 -5.04 -15.37
N TRP A 32 2.06 -5.51 -15.76
CA TRP A 32 1.47 -5.26 -17.07
C TRP A 32 1.30 -3.76 -17.32
N GLU A 33 0.62 -3.07 -16.40
CA GLU A 33 0.42 -1.62 -16.46
C GLU A 33 1.74 -0.85 -16.47
N HIS A 34 2.72 -1.28 -15.68
CA HIS A 34 4.04 -0.64 -15.62
C HIS A 34 4.79 -0.75 -16.94
N ILE A 35 4.75 -1.93 -17.59
CA ILE A 35 5.42 -2.17 -18.88
C ILE A 35 4.77 -1.32 -19.97
N ILE A 36 3.45 -1.35 -20.12
CA ILE A 36 2.78 -0.63 -21.22
C ILE A 36 2.93 0.89 -21.08
N THR A 37 2.92 1.42 -19.84
CA THR A 37 3.05 2.86 -19.59
C THR A 37 4.50 3.33 -19.51
N SER A 38 5.49 2.43 -19.51
CA SER A 38 6.91 2.78 -19.37
C SER A 38 7.45 3.65 -20.52
N GLN A 39 6.98 3.42 -21.75
CA GLN A 39 7.42 4.18 -22.92
C GLN A 39 6.94 5.63 -22.84
N GLU A 40 5.65 5.83 -22.57
CA GLU A 40 5.08 7.16 -22.38
C GLU A 40 5.68 7.88 -21.17
N GLU A 41 5.96 7.15 -20.09
CA GLU A 41 6.62 7.69 -18.90
C GLU A 41 8.02 8.24 -19.23
N PHE A 42 8.81 7.50 -20.01
CA PHE A 42 10.13 7.94 -20.45
C PHE A 42 10.06 9.22 -21.28
N ASP A 43 9.12 9.29 -22.21
CA ASP A 43 9.00 10.44 -23.10
C ASP A 43 8.44 11.69 -22.42
N VAL A 44 7.46 11.54 -21.53
CA VAL A 44 6.75 12.67 -20.91
C VAL A 44 7.40 13.08 -19.60
N ILE A 45 7.77 12.13 -18.75
CA ILE A 45 8.18 12.42 -17.37
C ILE A 45 9.69 12.48 -17.26
N TRP A 46 10.42 11.53 -17.82
CA TRP A 46 11.89 11.52 -17.70
C TRP A 46 12.55 12.68 -18.43
N LYS A 47 12.09 13.00 -19.65
CA LYS A 47 12.59 14.15 -20.44
C LYS A 47 12.14 15.52 -19.92
N SER A 48 11.08 15.57 -19.11
CA SER A 48 10.56 16.84 -18.56
C SER A 48 11.43 17.39 -17.42
N ASN A 49 11.43 18.71 -17.26
CA ASN A 49 12.12 19.40 -16.18
C ASN A 49 11.62 18.95 -14.81
N TRP A 50 12.49 19.05 -13.80
CA TRP A 50 12.13 18.75 -12.42
C TRP A 50 11.05 19.73 -11.93
N SER A 51 9.87 19.17 -11.63
CA SER A 51 8.74 19.87 -11.04
C SER A 51 8.24 19.11 -9.82
N SER A 52 7.53 19.79 -8.92
CA SER A 52 6.86 19.13 -7.78
C SER A 52 5.94 17.98 -8.24
N GLY A 53 5.21 18.18 -9.34
CA GLY A 53 4.37 17.14 -9.93
C GLY A 53 5.14 15.88 -10.37
N LYS A 54 6.33 16.05 -10.96
CA LYS A 54 7.20 14.93 -11.35
C LYS A 54 7.67 14.13 -10.13
N VAL A 55 8.08 14.80 -9.05
CA VAL A 55 8.51 14.13 -7.82
C VAL A 55 7.35 13.35 -7.20
N LEU A 56 6.17 13.96 -7.07
CA LEU A 56 5.00 13.28 -6.49
C LEU A 56 4.58 12.07 -7.32
N PHE A 57 4.59 12.19 -8.66
CA PHE A 57 4.29 11.08 -9.54
C PHE A 57 5.28 9.92 -9.37
N LEU A 58 6.59 10.22 -9.40
CA LEU A 58 7.63 9.19 -9.27
C LEU A 58 7.55 8.52 -7.89
N LEU A 59 7.36 9.27 -6.80
CA LEU A 59 7.18 8.68 -5.48
C LEU A 59 5.98 7.75 -5.45
N GLN A 60 4.82 8.20 -5.94
CA GLN A 60 3.61 7.38 -5.93
C GLN A 60 3.75 6.11 -6.76
N ARG A 61 4.42 6.18 -7.92
CA ARG A 61 4.60 5.03 -8.82
C ARG A 61 5.66 4.04 -8.32
N TYR A 62 6.77 4.54 -7.77
CA TYR A 62 7.89 3.69 -7.37
C TYR A 62 7.78 3.15 -5.93
N LEU A 63 6.96 3.76 -5.06
CA LEU A 63 6.69 3.22 -3.73
C LEU A 63 5.92 1.89 -3.75
N VAL A 64 5.20 1.59 -4.84
CA VAL A 64 4.44 0.34 -5.00
C VAL A 64 5.37 -0.86 -5.23
N TRP A 65 6.59 -0.66 -5.74
CA TRP A 65 7.54 -1.75 -5.98
C TRP A 65 8.00 -2.45 -4.68
N PRO A 66 8.52 -1.74 -3.66
CA PRO A 66 8.80 -2.35 -2.36
C PRO A 66 7.58 -2.99 -1.69
N GLU A 67 6.40 -2.39 -1.86
CA GLU A 67 5.13 -2.94 -1.36
C GLU A 67 4.90 -4.33 -1.97
N LEU A 68 4.99 -4.42 -3.30
CA LEU A 68 4.80 -5.66 -4.03
C LEU A 68 5.79 -6.75 -3.60
N ILE A 69 7.08 -6.41 -3.52
CA ILE A 69 8.13 -7.34 -3.09
C ILE A 69 7.87 -7.80 -1.65
N GLY A 70 7.48 -6.88 -0.76
CA GLY A 70 7.16 -7.17 0.62
C GLY A 70 5.96 -8.12 0.76
N ALA A 71 4.91 -7.94 -0.03
CA ALA A 71 3.74 -8.82 -0.05
C ALA A 71 4.11 -10.23 -0.53
N LEU A 72 4.82 -10.34 -1.66
CA LEU A 72 5.26 -11.62 -2.20
C LEU A 72 6.22 -12.35 -1.25
N TYR A 73 7.10 -11.60 -0.58
CA TYR A 73 7.97 -12.15 0.45
C TYR A 73 7.18 -12.61 1.67
N ALA A 74 6.14 -11.87 2.09
CA ALA A 74 5.24 -12.27 3.17
C ALA A 74 4.44 -13.55 2.87
N ASP A 75 4.12 -13.77 1.59
CA ASP A 75 3.29 -14.90 1.14
C ASP A 75 4.09 -16.19 0.90
N MET A 76 5.32 -16.07 0.41
CA MET A 76 6.18 -17.22 0.06
C MET A 76 7.27 -17.49 1.09
N GLY A 77 7.66 -16.46 1.84
CA GLY A 77 8.78 -16.49 2.76
C GLY A 77 8.48 -17.19 4.07
N SER A 78 9.55 -17.65 4.71
CA SER A 78 9.51 -18.24 6.04
C SER A 78 9.85 -17.15 7.06
N LEU A 79 8.83 -16.39 7.50
CA LEU A 79 9.03 -15.23 8.37
C LEU A 79 8.83 -15.52 9.85
N THR A 80 9.51 -14.75 10.67
CA THR A 80 9.23 -14.62 12.11
C THR A 80 8.03 -13.69 12.33
N GLY A 81 7.35 -13.81 13.49
CA GLY A 81 6.23 -12.93 13.83
C GLY A 81 6.60 -11.44 13.85
N PHE A 82 7.86 -11.12 14.19
CA PHE A 82 8.37 -9.75 14.15
C PHE A 82 8.46 -9.21 12.72
N GLN A 83 9.04 -9.96 11.79
CA GLN A 83 9.15 -9.56 10.39
C GLN A 83 7.77 -9.42 9.74
N CYS A 84 6.84 -10.30 10.09
CA CYS A 84 5.45 -10.23 9.64
C CYS A 84 4.79 -8.91 10.03
N ARG A 85 4.93 -8.52 11.31
CA ARG A 85 4.44 -7.24 11.81
C ARG A 85 5.11 -6.06 11.13
N ALA A 86 6.41 -6.12 10.90
CA ALA A 86 7.17 -5.05 10.26
C ALA A 86 6.72 -4.83 8.81
N ILE A 87 6.55 -5.90 8.04
CA ILE A 87 6.05 -5.83 6.66
C ILE A 87 4.64 -5.28 6.63
N PHE A 88 3.74 -5.78 7.50
CA PHE A 88 2.37 -5.28 7.55
C PHE A 88 2.28 -3.80 7.96
N ALA A 89 3.07 -3.38 8.95
CA ALA A 89 3.15 -1.98 9.33
C ALA A 89 3.67 -1.12 8.17
N TYR A 90 4.72 -1.59 7.49
CA TYR A 90 5.26 -0.93 6.30
C TYR A 90 4.18 -0.74 5.23
N HIS A 91 3.46 -1.81 4.86
CA HIS A 91 2.34 -1.76 3.92
C HIS A 91 1.31 -0.69 4.28
N ILE A 92 0.83 -0.69 5.53
CA ILE A 92 -0.17 0.30 5.95
C ILE A 92 0.36 1.73 5.79
N PHE A 93 1.60 1.98 6.23
CA PHE A 93 2.18 3.32 6.14
C PHE A 93 2.41 3.74 4.70
N THR A 94 2.91 2.84 3.83
CA THR A 94 3.14 3.16 2.41
C THR A 94 1.84 3.37 1.65
N THR A 95 0.83 2.51 1.82
CA THR A 95 -0.49 2.69 1.18
C THR A 95 -1.12 4.01 1.64
N SER A 96 -0.99 4.37 2.91
CA SER A 96 -1.49 5.65 3.43
C SER A 96 -0.77 6.86 2.82
N ALA A 97 0.55 6.73 2.63
CA ALA A 97 1.36 7.76 1.99
C ALA A 97 0.98 7.92 0.51
N THR A 98 0.79 6.83 -0.24
CA THR A 98 0.42 6.88 -1.66
C THR A 98 -0.98 7.47 -1.87
N ILE A 99 -1.95 7.16 -1.00
CA ILE A 99 -3.28 7.80 -1.01
C ILE A 99 -3.15 9.31 -0.75
N SER A 100 -2.32 9.72 0.21
CA SER A 100 -2.09 11.13 0.52
C SER A 100 -1.46 11.88 -0.65
N MET A 101 -0.50 11.26 -1.35
CA MET A 101 0.10 11.81 -2.57
C MET A 101 -0.92 11.92 -3.70
N ALA A 102 -1.79 10.92 -3.87
CA ALA A 102 -2.86 10.95 -4.87
C ALA A 102 -3.80 12.14 -4.65
N HIS A 103 -4.19 12.38 -3.39
CA HIS A 103 -4.97 13.56 -3.02
C HIS A 103 -4.22 14.86 -3.32
N ALA A 104 -2.93 14.95 -2.98
CA ALA A 104 -2.14 16.13 -3.30
C ALA A 104 -2.09 16.42 -4.82
N ILE A 105 -1.94 15.38 -5.66
CA ILE A 105 -1.96 15.52 -7.13
C ILE A 105 -3.33 16.02 -7.63
N LEU A 106 -4.42 15.44 -7.12
CA LEU A 106 -5.77 15.88 -7.46
C LEU A 106 -5.98 17.36 -7.09
N LEU A 107 -5.57 17.76 -5.88
CA LEU A 107 -5.69 19.14 -5.41
C LEU A 107 -4.86 20.11 -6.24
N MET A 108 -3.64 19.75 -6.64
CA MET A 108 -2.81 20.57 -7.53
C MET A 108 -3.51 20.82 -8.87
N ARG A 109 -4.17 19.80 -9.44
CA ARG A 109 -4.93 19.94 -10.69
C ARG A 109 -6.17 20.81 -10.49
N THR A 110 -6.90 20.63 -9.40
CA THR A 110 -8.06 21.48 -9.06
C THR A 110 -7.65 22.93 -8.86
N TRP A 111 -6.50 23.17 -8.23
CA TRP A 111 -5.95 24.50 -8.01
C TRP A 111 -5.62 25.21 -9.33
N ALA A 112 -5.06 24.50 -10.30
CA ALA A 112 -4.77 25.03 -11.64
C ALA A 112 -6.04 25.44 -12.40
N LEU A 113 -7.15 24.72 -12.21
CA LEU A 113 -8.44 25.01 -12.83
C LEU A 113 -9.15 26.23 -12.20
N TRP A 114 -9.04 26.41 -10.89
CA TRP A 114 -9.84 27.40 -10.14
C TRP A 114 -9.16 28.76 -9.92
N ARG A 115 -8.27 29.14 -10.86
CA ARG A 115 -7.48 30.39 -10.88
C ARG A 115 -8.13 31.54 -10.08
N SER A 116 -7.54 31.84 -8.90
CA SER A 116 -7.73 33.09 -8.12
C SER A 116 -8.79 33.15 -7.00
N ASN A 117 -9.58 32.11 -6.70
CA ASN A 117 -10.44 32.18 -5.49
C ASN A 117 -9.65 31.84 -4.21
N LYS A 118 -9.26 32.87 -3.45
CA LYS A 118 -8.45 32.75 -2.21
C LYS A 118 -9.03 31.79 -1.17
N CYS A 119 -10.37 31.66 -1.09
CA CYS A 119 -11.01 30.71 -0.19
C CYS A 119 -10.69 29.26 -0.59
N VAL A 120 -10.72 28.94 -1.89
CA VAL A 120 -10.42 27.60 -2.41
C VAL A 120 -8.93 27.30 -2.23
N VAL A 121 -8.05 28.26 -2.52
CA VAL A 121 -6.60 28.12 -2.36
C VAL A 121 -6.21 27.82 -0.91
N LEU A 122 -6.92 28.38 0.08
CA LEU A 122 -6.64 28.12 1.49
C LEU A 122 -7.36 26.86 2.01
N ALA A 123 -8.59 26.58 1.57
CA ALA A 123 -9.38 25.44 2.04
C ALA A 123 -8.77 24.09 1.61
N LEU A 124 -8.24 24.00 0.38
CA LEU A 124 -7.65 22.77 -0.16
C LEU A 124 -6.46 22.22 0.66
N PRO A 125 -5.43 23.01 0.99
CA PRO A 125 -4.31 22.53 1.80
C PRO A 125 -4.73 22.20 3.24
N VAL A 126 -5.68 22.95 3.83
CA VAL A 126 -6.21 22.65 5.17
C VAL A 126 -6.95 21.32 5.19
N ALA A 127 -7.79 21.06 4.17
CA ALA A 127 -8.46 19.78 4.05
C ALA A 127 -7.46 18.63 3.87
N LEU A 128 -6.39 18.83 3.08
CA LEU A 128 -5.33 17.84 2.91
C LEU A 128 -4.59 17.55 4.21
N THR A 129 -4.17 18.57 4.96
CA THR A 129 -3.44 18.37 6.21
C THR A 129 -4.30 17.65 7.25
N MET A 130 -5.58 18.01 7.36
CA MET A 130 -6.53 17.30 8.23
C MET A 130 -6.69 15.84 7.82
N PHE A 131 -6.78 15.55 6.53
CA PHE A 131 -6.86 14.19 6.02
C PHE A 131 -5.60 13.37 6.36
N VAL A 132 -4.41 13.93 6.11
CA VAL A 132 -3.14 13.24 6.39
C VAL A 132 -2.99 12.96 7.88
N VAL A 133 -3.29 13.93 8.74
CA VAL A 133 -3.23 13.75 10.21
C VAL A 133 -4.19 12.67 10.67
N PHE A 134 -5.43 12.69 10.18
CA PHE A 134 -6.44 11.69 10.53
C PHE A 134 -6.00 10.26 10.13
N ILE A 135 -5.48 10.10 8.91
CA ILE A 135 -4.99 8.81 8.42
C ILE A 135 -3.76 8.35 9.21
N ALA A 136 -2.79 9.23 9.47
CA ALA A 136 -1.59 8.90 10.23
C ALA A 136 -1.93 8.47 11.66
N TYR A 137 -2.87 9.16 12.31
CA TYR A 137 -3.36 8.80 13.63
C TYR A 137 -4.04 7.43 13.62
N SER A 138 -4.97 7.23 12.70
CA SER A 138 -5.76 5.99 12.61
C SER A 138 -4.87 4.77 12.35
N THR A 139 -3.91 4.90 11.45
CA THR A 139 -2.98 3.82 11.08
C THR A 139 -2.01 3.49 12.21
N SER A 140 -1.48 4.50 12.90
CA SER A 140 -0.65 4.30 14.09
C SER A 140 -1.41 3.53 15.18
N ARG A 141 -2.65 3.93 15.47
CA ARG A 141 -3.51 3.23 16.45
C ARG A 141 -3.81 1.80 16.03
N TYR A 142 -4.07 1.59 14.74
CA TYR A 142 -4.36 0.27 14.20
C TYR A 142 -3.14 -0.68 14.33
N VAL A 143 -1.95 -0.25 13.89
CA VAL A 143 -0.71 -1.04 13.95
C VAL A 143 -0.30 -1.37 15.40
N SER A 144 -0.56 -0.46 16.34
CA SER A 144 -0.34 -0.72 17.76
C SER A 144 -1.33 -1.73 18.36
N GLY A 145 -2.57 -1.77 17.85
CA GLY A 145 -3.62 -2.67 18.32
C GLY A 145 -3.57 -4.09 17.73
N THR A 146 -2.90 -4.28 16.58
CA THR A 146 -2.83 -5.58 15.91
C THR A 146 -1.64 -6.43 16.38
N THR A 147 -1.91 -7.67 16.82
CA THR A 147 -0.89 -8.70 17.07
C THR A 147 -0.87 -9.72 15.94
N PHE A 148 0.30 -9.91 15.31
CA PHE A 148 0.49 -10.89 14.23
C PHE A 148 1.07 -12.18 14.77
N VAL A 149 0.53 -13.31 14.32
CA VAL A 149 1.00 -14.64 14.74
C VAL A 149 1.58 -15.35 13.52
N PRO A 150 2.85 -15.79 13.55
CA PRO A 150 3.43 -16.45 12.39
C PRO A 150 2.71 -17.77 12.08
N ALA A 151 2.40 -18.04 10.80
CA ALA A 151 1.65 -19.25 10.39
C ALA A 151 2.36 -20.56 10.77
N LYS A 152 3.69 -20.52 10.90
CA LYS A 152 4.53 -21.63 11.42
C LYS A 152 4.14 -22.10 12.82
N SER A 153 3.50 -21.25 13.62
CA SER A 153 3.00 -21.63 14.94
C SER A 153 1.80 -22.58 14.88
N LEU A 154 1.10 -22.64 13.73
CA LEU A 154 -0.05 -23.51 13.51
C LEU A 154 0.34 -24.85 12.89
N SER A 155 1.25 -24.87 11.92
CA SER A 155 1.82 -26.11 11.39
C SER A 155 3.17 -25.86 10.68
N PRO A 156 4.09 -26.83 10.68
CA PRO A 156 5.38 -26.72 9.99
C PRO A 156 5.27 -26.69 8.46
N LEU A 157 4.09 -27.03 7.91
CA LEU A 157 3.79 -27.04 6.47
C LEU A 157 3.21 -25.71 5.97
N LEU A 158 2.77 -24.81 6.86
CA LEU A 158 2.26 -23.50 6.48
C LEU A 158 3.39 -22.45 6.44
N SER A 159 3.68 -21.97 5.24
CA SER A 159 4.55 -20.82 5.00
C SER A 159 3.74 -19.53 4.90
N GLY A 160 4.35 -18.42 5.32
CA GLY A 160 3.78 -17.07 5.24
C GLY A 160 3.22 -16.50 6.55
N CYS A 161 2.58 -15.35 6.42
CA CYS A 161 1.94 -14.57 7.49
C CYS A 161 0.44 -14.83 7.56
N ALA A 162 -0.10 -15.00 8.77
CA ALA A 162 -1.54 -15.19 9.02
C ALA A 162 -2.04 -14.36 10.22
#